data_AF-A0A941KFA1-F1
#
_entry.id   AF-A0A941KFA1-F1
#
_cell.length_a   1.000
_cell.length_b   1.000
_cell.length_c   1.000
_cell.angle_alpha   90.00
_cell.angle_beta   90.00
_cell.angle_gamma   90.00
#
_symmetry.space_group_name_H-M   'P 1'
#
loop_
_entity.id
_entity.type
_entity.pdbx_description
1 polymer ?
#
loop_
_entity_poly.entity_id
_entity_poly.type
_entity_poly.pdbx_seq_one_letter_code
_entity_poly.pdbx_strand_id
1 'polypeptide(L)'
;MKNFAPLTTAALVGALSSGPALALSCLPADVRQSYTQVDEASETYVVLLGAFDFKDLKLPERDLSDPDPEEISFPARFTGQALGDDGFGGDYMLDMTVTLNCLGPWCAGQPAPGEALAFVQKTATGLVLGLGPCGGQHFAAPDPAQIEAVEACHTAGECSAE
;
A
#
# COMPACT_ATOMS: atom_id res chain seq x y z
N MET A 1 -45.86 -42.93 30.95
CA MET A 1 -46.97 -42.25 30.24
C MET A 1 -46.34 -41.03 29.57
N LYS A 2 -45.78 -41.15 28.36
CA LYS A 2 -46.41 -40.92 27.04
C LYS A 2 -47.12 -39.56 26.97
N ASN A 3 -46.56 -38.63 26.18
CA ASN A 3 -47.18 -37.80 25.12
C ASN A 3 -46.15 -36.73 24.66
N PHE A 4 -45.53 -36.87 23.47
CA PHE A 4 -45.95 -36.42 22.12
C PHE A 4 -45.88 -34.89 21.89
N ALA A 5 -44.93 -34.48 21.02
CA ALA A 5 -44.72 -33.16 20.39
C ALA A 5 -45.94 -32.73 19.50
N PRO A 6 -46.10 -31.50 18.92
CA PRO A 6 -45.10 -30.79 18.05
C PRO A 6 -45.25 -29.23 17.88
N LEU A 7 -44.48 -28.69 16.92
CA LEU A 7 -44.81 -27.60 15.96
C LEU A 7 -44.43 -26.11 16.25
N THR A 8 -43.30 -25.71 15.64
CA THR A 8 -42.98 -24.46 14.88
C THR A 8 -43.70 -23.13 15.15
N THR A 9 -42.92 -22.04 15.30
CA THR A 9 -42.96 -20.86 14.41
C THR A 9 -41.60 -20.17 14.36
N ALA A 10 -41.08 -19.98 13.15
CA ALA A 10 -39.89 -19.19 12.83
C ALA A 10 -40.18 -17.68 12.91
N ALA A 11 -39.25 -16.90 13.45
CA ALA A 11 -39.20 -15.45 13.26
C ALA A 11 -37.76 -15.08 12.88
N LEU A 12 -37.46 -15.18 11.59
CA LEU A 12 -36.22 -14.72 10.98
C LEU A 12 -36.30 -13.18 10.91
N VAL A 13 -35.71 -12.47 11.88
CA VAL A 13 -35.56 -11.02 11.81
C VAL A 13 -34.40 -10.72 10.85
N GLY A 14 -34.74 -10.32 9.63
CA GLY A 14 -33.78 -9.92 8.61
C GLY A 14 -33.05 -8.65 9.03
N ALA A 15 -31.82 -8.79 9.52
CA ALA A 15 -30.88 -7.68 9.62
C ALA A 15 -30.41 -7.34 8.21
N LEU A 16 -31.02 -6.32 7.61
CA LEU A 16 -30.45 -5.62 6.46
C LEU A 16 -29.21 -4.87 6.98
N SER A 17 -28.07 -5.56 7.03
CA SER A 17 -26.77 -4.91 7.15
C SER A 17 -26.48 -4.22 5.82
N SER A 18 -26.99 -2.99 5.66
CA SER A 18 -26.41 -2.04 4.71
C SER A 18 -25.00 -1.74 5.19
N GLY A 19 -24.05 -2.57 4.76
CA GLY A 19 -22.62 -2.29 4.95
C GLY A 19 -22.33 -0.91 4.37
N PRO A 20 -21.48 -0.11 5.03
CA PRO A 20 -21.19 1.22 4.56
C PRO A 20 -20.61 1.11 3.15
N ALA A 21 -21.29 1.70 2.18
CA ALA A 21 -20.73 1.94 0.86
C ALA A 21 -19.62 2.97 1.04
N LEU A 22 -18.41 2.50 1.36
CA LEU A 22 -17.24 3.35 1.36
C LEU A 22 -16.96 3.66 -0.11
N ALA A 23 -17.57 4.73 -0.61
CA ALA A 23 -17.04 5.41 -1.78
C ALA A 23 -15.58 5.74 -1.43
N LEU A 24 -14.63 5.16 -2.16
CA LEU A 24 -13.20 5.40 -1.97
C LEU A 24 -12.88 6.86 -2.30
N SER A 25 -13.14 7.73 -1.33
CA SER A 25 -12.56 9.05 -1.22
C SER A 25 -11.12 8.82 -0.76
N CYS A 26 -10.20 8.58 -1.69
CA CYS A 26 -8.79 8.55 -1.35
C CYS A 26 -8.42 9.95 -0.87
N LEU A 27 -8.25 10.10 0.45
CA LEU A 27 -7.52 11.24 0.99
C LEU A 27 -6.06 11.10 0.50
N PRO A 28 -5.40 12.20 0.11
CA PRO A 28 -3.99 12.15 -0.22
C PRO A 28 -3.21 11.51 0.94
N ALA A 29 -2.36 10.54 0.62
CA ALA A 29 -1.54 9.88 1.62
C ALA A 29 -0.57 10.87 2.27
N ASP A 30 -0.39 10.76 3.58
CA ASP A 30 0.63 11.49 4.34
C ASP A 30 1.85 10.58 4.57
N VAL A 31 3.05 11.14 4.43
CA VAL A 31 4.30 10.36 4.49
C VAL A 31 4.62 9.89 5.91
N ARG A 32 4.25 10.66 6.95
CA ARG A 32 4.42 10.27 8.36
C ARG A 32 3.48 9.16 8.74
N GLN A 33 2.23 9.24 8.28
CA GLN A 33 1.26 8.16 8.44
C GLN A 33 1.76 6.87 7.78
N SER A 34 2.33 6.99 6.58
CA SER A 34 2.86 5.84 5.84
C SER A 34 4.07 5.23 6.53
N TYR A 35 4.98 6.06 7.04
CA TYR A 35 6.11 5.61 7.87
C TYR A 35 5.63 4.86 9.11
N THR A 36 4.70 5.45 9.87
CA THR A 36 4.13 4.84 11.08
C THR A 36 3.51 3.47 10.75
N GLN A 37 2.74 3.40 9.66
CA GLN A 37 2.09 2.16 9.25
C GLN A 37 3.10 1.05 8.93
N VAL A 38 4.23 1.36 8.31
CA VAL A 38 5.25 0.34 8.00
C VAL A 38 6.17 0.01 9.18
N ASP A 39 6.34 0.94 10.12
CA ASP A 39 7.09 0.72 11.36
C ASP A 39 6.31 -0.18 12.33
N GLU A 40 4.99 -0.03 12.38
CA GLU A 40 4.09 -0.87 13.17
C GLU A 40 3.76 -2.22 12.48
N ALA A 41 4.14 -2.40 11.22
CA ALA A 41 3.87 -3.62 10.47
C ALA A 41 4.69 -4.83 10.98
N SER A 42 4.15 -6.03 10.80
CA SER A 42 4.88 -7.26 11.15
C SER A 42 5.95 -7.63 10.12
N GLU A 43 5.81 -7.07 8.93
CA GLU A 43 6.66 -7.20 7.77
C GLU A 43 7.85 -6.25 7.86
N THR A 44 8.95 -6.62 7.21
CA THR A 44 10.13 -5.75 7.17
C THR A 44 10.09 -4.84 5.96
N TYR A 45 10.31 -3.55 6.17
CA TYR A 45 10.39 -2.55 5.10
C TYR A 45 11.78 -1.91 4.99
N VAL A 46 12.05 -1.35 3.82
CA VAL A 46 13.17 -0.43 3.54
C VAL A 46 12.57 0.82 2.96
N VAL A 47 13.02 1.98 3.41
CA VAL A 47 12.60 3.25 2.83
C VAL A 47 13.66 3.69 1.83
N LEU A 48 13.24 3.91 0.60
CA LEU A 48 14.11 4.23 -0.53
C LEU A 48 13.78 5.61 -1.07
N LEU A 49 14.82 6.40 -1.38
CA LEU A 49 14.72 7.69 -2.03
C LEU A 49 15.60 7.69 -3.28
N GLY A 50 14.98 7.83 -4.45
CA GLY A 50 15.73 7.82 -5.71
C GLY A 50 14.87 7.50 -6.92
N ALA A 51 15.52 7.11 -8.01
CA ALA A 51 14.88 6.85 -9.29
C ALA A 51 14.38 5.40 -9.38
N PHE A 52 13.09 5.26 -9.74
CA PHE A 52 12.45 4.00 -10.10
C PHE A 52 12.25 3.96 -11.60
N ASP A 53 12.93 3.02 -12.27
CA ASP A 53 12.86 2.79 -13.71
C ASP A 53 12.09 1.51 -14.02
N PHE A 54 11.06 1.61 -14.84
CA PHE A 54 10.23 0.51 -15.30
C PHE A 54 9.53 0.90 -16.60
N LYS A 55 9.09 -0.10 -17.35
CA LYS A 55 8.38 0.12 -18.61
C LYS A 55 6.93 0.49 -18.37
N ASP A 56 6.42 1.40 -19.18
CA ASP A 56 4.98 1.66 -19.26
C ASP A 56 4.23 0.39 -19.70
N LEU A 57 3.18 0.05 -18.96
CA LEU A 57 2.36 -1.13 -19.19
C LEU A 57 1.03 -0.72 -19.80
N LYS A 58 0.60 -1.52 -20.77
CA LYS A 58 -0.80 -1.48 -21.22
C LYS A 58 -1.66 -2.22 -20.21
N LEU A 59 -2.15 -1.49 -19.20
CA LEU A 59 -3.05 -2.04 -18.19
C LEU A 59 -4.41 -2.43 -18.81
N PRO A 60 -5.08 -3.48 -18.30
CA PRO A 60 -6.42 -3.82 -18.72
C PRO A 60 -7.40 -2.68 -18.41
N GLU A 61 -8.49 -2.60 -19.16
CA GLU A 61 -9.57 -1.67 -18.84
C GLU A 61 -10.18 -2.03 -17.49
N ARG A 62 -10.54 -1.02 -16.68
CA ARG A 62 -11.13 -1.24 -15.37
C ARG A 62 -12.55 -1.77 -15.52
N ASP A 63 -12.75 -3.02 -15.15
CA ASP A 63 -14.08 -3.61 -14.99
C ASP A 63 -14.53 -3.48 -13.53
N LEU A 64 -15.43 -2.53 -13.26
CA LEU A 64 -15.96 -2.32 -11.90
C LEU A 64 -16.97 -3.40 -11.47
N SER A 65 -17.34 -4.33 -12.36
CA SER A 65 -18.21 -5.47 -12.03
C SER A 65 -17.44 -6.69 -11.53
N ASP A 66 -16.13 -6.74 -11.77
CA ASP A 66 -15.25 -7.76 -11.22
C ASP A 66 -14.89 -7.39 -9.77
N PRO A 67 -15.32 -8.18 -8.77
CA PRO A 67 -15.02 -7.88 -7.37
C PRO A 67 -13.59 -8.22 -6.96
N ASP A 68 -12.85 -9.01 -7.75
CA ASP A 68 -11.51 -9.52 -7.44
C ASP A 68 -10.59 -9.53 -8.68
N PRO A 69 -10.32 -8.34 -9.26
CA PRO A 69 -9.45 -8.22 -10.42
C PRO A 69 -8.01 -8.68 -10.12
N GLU A 70 -7.35 -9.26 -11.13
CA GLU A 70 -5.98 -9.76 -11.01
C GLU A 70 -4.97 -8.62 -10.74
N GLU A 71 -4.13 -8.80 -9.72
CA GLU A 71 -3.01 -7.90 -9.43
C GLU A 71 -1.90 -8.07 -10.48
N ILE A 72 -1.25 -6.95 -10.84
CA ILE A 72 -0.22 -6.95 -11.89
C ILE A 72 1.14 -6.69 -11.26
N SER A 73 2.06 -7.64 -11.40
CA SER A 73 3.47 -7.49 -10.99
C SER A 73 4.40 -7.34 -12.19
N PHE A 74 5.40 -6.46 -12.06
CA PHE A 74 6.40 -6.22 -13.10
C PHE A 74 7.76 -5.84 -12.51
N PRO A 75 8.87 -6.11 -13.23
CA PRO A 75 10.20 -5.76 -12.76
C PRO A 75 10.45 -4.25 -12.86
N ALA A 76 11.19 -3.72 -11.90
CA ALA A 76 11.72 -2.35 -11.89
C ALA A 76 13.18 -2.35 -11.44
N ARG A 77 13.91 -1.30 -11.80
CA ARG A 77 15.24 -1.01 -11.28
C ARG A 77 15.19 0.24 -10.41
N PHE A 78 15.80 0.15 -9.24
CA PHE A 78 15.99 1.28 -8.35
C PHE A 78 17.45 1.74 -8.35
N THR A 79 17.66 3.05 -8.33
CA THR A 79 18.95 3.69 -8.06
C THR A 79 18.75 4.91 -7.16
N GLY A 80 19.43 4.95 -6.03
CA GLY A 80 19.34 6.07 -5.09
C GLY A 80 19.92 5.72 -3.74
N GLN A 81 19.23 6.14 -2.69
CA GLN A 81 19.66 6.02 -1.30
C GLN A 81 18.64 5.20 -0.51
N ALA A 82 19.12 4.54 0.54
CA ALA A 82 18.28 3.91 1.54
C ALA A 82 18.31 4.72 2.84
N LEU A 83 17.20 4.72 3.56
CA LEU A 83 17.13 5.29 4.90
C LEU A 83 17.89 4.39 5.89
N GLY A 84 18.76 4.99 6.70
CA GLY A 84 19.38 4.35 7.86
C GLY A 84 19.55 5.34 9.01
N ASP A 85 20.34 4.94 10.02
CA ASP A 85 20.46 5.67 11.29
C ASP A 85 20.87 7.16 11.14
N ASP A 86 21.66 7.49 10.10
CA ASP A 86 22.15 8.85 9.80
C ASP A 86 21.30 9.58 8.73
N GLY A 87 20.11 9.06 8.38
CA GLY A 87 19.26 9.58 7.31
C GLY A 87 19.40 8.84 5.98
N PHE A 88 18.96 9.46 4.88
CA PHE A 88 19.15 8.88 3.55
C PHE A 88 20.63 8.97 3.14
N GLY A 89 21.23 7.81 2.82
CA GLY A 89 22.63 7.75 2.44
C GLY A 89 23.03 6.50 1.66
N GLY A 90 24.25 6.55 1.13
CA GLY A 90 24.88 5.46 0.38
C GLY A 90 24.38 5.31 -1.06
N ASP A 91 25.18 4.65 -1.89
CA ASP A 91 24.78 4.29 -3.25
C ASP A 91 24.07 2.94 -3.23
N TYR A 92 22.77 2.95 -3.47
CA TYR A 92 21.92 1.76 -3.46
C TYR A 92 21.33 1.54 -4.86
N MET A 93 21.63 0.39 -5.46
CA MET A 93 21.12 0.00 -6.78
C MET A 93 20.70 -1.47 -6.77
N LEU A 94 19.49 -1.74 -7.23
CA LEU A 94 18.93 -3.10 -7.22
C LEU A 94 17.80 -3.28 -8.23
N ASP A 95 17.55 -4.54 -8.56
CA ASP A 95 16.33 -4.94 -9.24
C ASP A 95 15.27 -5.31 -8.20
N MET A 96 14.02 -4.94 -8.46
CA MET A 96 12.88 -5.18 -7.58
C MET A 96 11.62 -5.49 -8.38
N THR A 97 10.56 -5.86 -7.66
CA THR A 97 9.21 -6.02 -8.24
C THR A 97 8.31 -4.88 -7.80
N VAL A 98 7.52 -4.35 -8.72
CA VAL A 98 6.39 -3.46 -8.41
C VAL A 98 5.12 -4.27 -8.59
N THR A 99 4.21 -4.19 -7.63
CA THR A 99 2.90 -4.85 -7.70
C THR A 99 1.80 -3.81 -7.61
N LEU A 100 0.89 -3.81 -8.57
CA LEU A 100 -0.34 -3.02 -8.55
C LEU A 100 -1.40 -3.82 -7.80
N ASN A 101 -1.58 -3.49 -6.52
CA ASN A 101 -2.51 -4.17 -5.65
C ASN A 101 -3.95 -3.67 -5.90
N CYS A 102 -4.91 -4.52 -5.57
CA CYS A 102 -6.33 -4.21 -5.71
C CYS A 102 -7.03 -4.20 -4.35
N LEU A 103 -8.02 -3.31 -4.20
CA LEU A 103 -8.93 -3.27 -3.06
C LEU A 103 -10.35 -3.36 -3.60
N GLY A 104 -10.91 -4.56 -3.59
CA GLY A 104 -12.15 -4.86 -4.32
C GLY A 104 -11.97 -4.57 -5.82
N PRO A 105 -12.93 -3.92 -6.50
CA PRO A 105 -12.84 -3.64 -7.93
C PRO A 105 -11.80 -2.56 -8.30
N TRP A 106 -11.07 -1.99 -7.33
CA TRP A 106 -10.13 -0.91 -7.57
C TRP A 106 -8.68 -1.35 -7.46
N CYS A 107 -8.01 -1.47 -8.60
CA CYS A 107 -6.55 -1.62 -8.63
C CYS A 107 -5.82 -0.28 -8.69
N ALA A 108 -4.56 -0.30 -8.25
CA ALA A 108 -3.63 0.79 -8.45
C ALA A 108 -3.36 1.06 -9.94
N GLY A 109 -3.14 2.33 -10.26
CA GLY A 109 -2.54 2.71 -11.54
C GLY A 109 -1.02 2.58 -11.48
N GLN A 110 -0.39 2.41 -12.64
CA GLN A 110 1.06 2.51 -12.73
C GLN A 110 1.48 3.98 -12.61
N PRO A 111 2.42 4.32 -11.71
CA PRO A 111 2.98 5.68 -11.64
C PRO A 111 3.91 5.93 -12.83
N ALA A 112 4.26 7.20 -13.07
CA ALA A 112 5.35 7.49 -14.01
C ALA A 112 6.69 7.04 -13.40
N PRO A 113 7.64 6.54 -14.23
CA PRO A 113 9.01 6.31 -13.76
C PRO A 113 9.67 7.64 -13.39
N GLY A 114 10.59 7.61 -12.42
CA GLY A 114 11.27 8.80 -11.96
C GLY A 114 11.62 8.78 -10.48
N GLU A 115 11.94 9.96 -9.96
CA GLU A 115 12.30 10.14 -8.55
C GLU A 115 11.09 9.95 -7.64
N ALA A 116 11.27 9.15 -6.58
CA ALA A 116 10.25 8.90 -5.58
C ALA A 116 10.86 8.59 -4.21
N LEU A 117 10.07 8.83 -3.17
CA LEU A 117 10.24 8.23 -1.84
C LEU A 117 9.27 7.07 -1.73
N ALA A 118 9.75 5.88 -1.39
CA ALA A 118 8.93 4.69 -1.37
C ALA A 118 9.24 3.77 -0.19
N PHE A 119 8.20 3.11 0.30
CA PHE A 119 8.23 2.14 1.37
C PHE A 119 8.16 0.74 0.76
N VAL A 120 9.31 0.06 0.73
CA VAL A 120 9.51 -1.17 -0.03
C VAL A 120 9.61 -2.36 0.91
N GLN A 121 8.75 -3.34 0.72
CA GLN A 121 8.72 -4.53 1.56
C GLN A 121 9.88 -5.48 1.20
N LYS A 122 10.56 -6.01 2.21
CA LYS A 122 11.43 -7.18 2.08
C LYS A 122 10.59 -8.44 2.18
N THR A 123 10.62 -9.24 1.13
CA THR A 123 9.94 -10.55 1.08
C THR A 123 10.96 -11.67 0.91
N ALA A 124 10.51 -12.93 1.00
CA ALA A 124 11.37 -14.08 0.73
C ALA A 124 11.89 -14.13 -0.72
N THR A 125 11.20 -13.49 -1.66
CA THR A 125 11.54 -13.49 -3.09
C THR A 125 12.24 -12.22 -3.55
N GLY A 126 12.43 -11.24 -2.65
CA GLY A 126 13.10 -9.98 -2.96
C GLY A 126 12.36 -8.76 -2.44
N LEU A 127 12.71 -7.60 -2.98
CA LEU A 127 12.10 -6.31 -2.66
C LEU A 127 10.86 -6.08 -3.50
N VAL A 128 9.76 -5.70 -2.85
CA VAL A 128 8.46 -5.48 -3.48
C VAL A 128 7.93 -4.09 -3.10
N LEU A 129 7.70 -3.26 -4.11
CA LEU A 129 6.92 -2.03 -3.98
C LEU A 129 5.47 -2.34 -4.30
N GLY A 130 4.64 -2.45 -3.26
CA GLY A 130 3.20 -2.62 -3.40
C GLY A 130 2.50 -1.27 -3.53
N LEU A 131 1.78 -1.06 -4.64
CA LEU A 131 1.03 0.15 -4.90
C LEU A 131 -0.46 -0.13 -4.70
N GLY A 132 -1.10 0.60 -3.79
CA GLY A 132 -2.54 0.53 -3.59
C GLY A 132 -3.31 1.57 -4.41
N PRO A 133 -4.62 1.38 -4.62
CA PRO A 133 -5.47 2.33 -5.36
C PRO A 133 -5.56 3.72 -4.73
N CYS A 134 -5.22 3.86 -3.45
CA CYS A 134 -5.13 5.16 -2.74
C CYS A 134 -3.70 5.61 -2.44
N GLY A 135 -2.67 4.95 -3.00
CA GLY A 135 -1.27 5.28 -2.72
C GLY A 135 -0.81 4.76 -1.36
N GLY A 136 0.00 5.55 -0.66
CA GLY A 136 0.51 5.24 0.69
C GLY A 136 1.95 4.71 0.71
N GLN A 137 2.38 3.96 -0.30
CA GLN A 137 3.74 3.37 -0.31
C GLN A 137 4.70 4.03 -1.30
N HIS A 138 4.24 5.01 -2.08
CA HIS A 138 5.03 5.68 -3.11
C HIS A 138 4.63 7.15 -3.25
N PHE A 139 5.61 8.03 -3.08
CA PHE A 139 5.49 9.48 -3.15
C PHE A 139 6.35 9.97 -4.31
N ALA A 140 5.71 10.28 -5.43
CA ALA A 140 6.41 10.75 -6.64
C ALA A 140 6.94 12.17 -6.45
N ALA A 141 8.17 12.42 -6.88
CA ALA A 141 8.87 13.71 -6.78
C ALA A 141 8.68 14.36 -5.39
N PRO A 142 9.10 13.67 -4.31
CA PRO A 142 8.86 14.13 -2.95
C PRO A 142 9.52 15.48 -2.72
N ASP A 143 8.83 16.38 -2.02
CA ASP A 143 9.43 17.64 -1.62
C ASP A 143 10.40 17.44 -0.44
N PRO A 144 11.31 18.41 -0.17
CA PRO A 144 12.26 18.29 0.93
C PRO A 144 11.61 18.10 2.31
N ALA A 145 10.42 18.67 2.54
CA ALA A 145 9.73 18.53 3.82
C ALA A 145 9.19 17.11 4.02
N GLN A 146 8.79 16.41 2.96
CA GLN A 146 8.41 15.00 3.03
C GLN A 146 9.61 14.10 3.36
N ILE A 147 10.78 14.39 2.79
CA ILE A 147 12.02 13.65 3.06
C ILE A 147 12.45 13.87 4.52
N GLU A 148 12.54 15.13 4.95
CA GLU A 148 12.89 15.51 6.33
C GLU A 148 11.91 14.91 7.35
N ALA A 149 10.61 14.85 7.03
CA ALA A 149 9.61 14.24 7.89
C ALA A 149 9.89 12.74 8.12
N VAL A 150 10.31 12.01 7.10
CA VAL A 150 10.65 10.59 7.20
C VAL A 150 11.92 10.38 8.03
N GLU A 151 12.95 11.20 7.81
CA GLU A 151 14.19 11.16 8.61
C GLU A 151 13.93 11.49 10.08
N ALA A 152 13.08 12.49 10.35
CA ALA A 152 12.66 12.83 11.69
C ALA A 152 11.91 11.67 12.37
N CYS A 153 10.96 11.04 11.67
CA CYS A 153 10.25 9.87 12.20
C CYS A 153 11.20 8.73 12.53
N HIS A 154 12.21 8.49 11.69
CA HIS A 154 13.19 7.42 11.91
C HIS A 154 14.12 7.65 13.10
N THR A 155 14.55 8.90 13.30
CA THR A 155 15.53 9.24 14.34
C THR A 155 14.89 9.54 15.70
N ALA A 156 13.72 10.19 15.72
CA ALA A 156 13.03 10.56 16.96
C ALA A 156 12.16 9.42 17.53
N GLY A 157 11.79 8.43 16.71
CA GLY A 157 10.94 7.30 17.12
C GLY A 157 9.47 7.66 17.38
N GLU A 158 9.10 8.95 17.34
CA GLU A 158 7.72 9.42 17.42
C GLU A 158 7.36 10.16 16.13
N CYS A 159 6.49 9.55 15.32
CA CYS A 159 6.06 10.08 14.04
C CYS A 159 4.67 10.72 14.17
N SER A 160 4.58 11.88 14.82
CA SER A 160 3.30 12.58 14.96
C SER A 160 2.91 13.28 13.64
N ALA A 161 1.76 12.89 13.07
CA ALA A 161 1.10 13.73 12.09
C ALA A 161 0.56 14.99 12.80
N GLU A 162 1.07 16.17 12.44
CA GLU A 162 0.52 17.46 12.87
C GLU A 162 -0.79 17.82 12.15
#